data_AF-A0A5N5TCS4-F1
#
_entry.id   AF-A0A5N5TCS4-F1
#
_cell.length_a   1.000
_cell.length_b   1.000
_cell.length_c   1.000
_cell.angle_alpha   90.00
_cell.angle_beta   90.00
_cell.angle_gamma   90.00
#
_symmetry.space_group_name_H-M   'P 1'
#
loop_
_entity.id
_entity.type
_entity.pdbx_description
1 polymer ?
#
loop_
_entity_poly.entity_id
_entity_poly.type
_entity_poly.pdbx_seq_one_letter_code
_entity_poly.pdbx_strand_id
1 'polypeptide(L)'
;MSEYYESPENRESHTLTSFETGKVVAAKFNDGMWYRGKIIDPEEEEQTKISVFFVDFGDTDDVERSFVCELRTDFLMLGFQALECYLADVDIESADNKEATDVFESLSYAAQWKPLMVRVIGYRREGNESIPYVKVIDTNGSQDVDIAEEMIKRGLVKRQKEVTSSKSEETCLDTLDNSDLEDLTLDNSI
;
A
#
# COMPACT_ATOMS: atom_id res chain seq x y z
N MET A 1 -7.96 1.39 -17.95
CA MET A 1 -7.91 -0.09 -17.94
C MET A 1 -9.29 -0.69 -18.20
N SER A 2 -10.33 -0.35 -17.41
CA SER A 2 -11.68 -0.92 -17.56
C SER A 2 -12.22 -0.92 -18.98
N GLU A 3 -12.20 0.22 -19.68
CA GLU A 3 -12.66 0.29 -21.08
C GLU A 3 -11.96 -0.72 -22.01
N TYR A 4 -10.66 -0.92 -21.82
CA TYR A 4 -9.86 -1.82 -22.66
C TYR A 4 -10.19 -3.29 -22.38
N TYR A 5 -10.13 -3.70 -21.10
CA TYR A 5 -10.33 -5.10 -20.70
C TYR A 5 -11.80 -5.53 -20.63
N GLU A 6 -12.76 -4.61 -20.77
CA GLU A 6 -14.17 -4.99 -20.90
C GLU A 6 -14.45 -5.67 -22.25
N SER A 7 -13.64 -5.40 -23.29
CA SER A 7 -13.72 -6.08 -24.58
C SER A 7 -13.18 -7.53 -24.49
N PRO A 8 -13.97 -8.55 -24.86
CA PRO A 8 -13.50 -9.94 -24.92
C PRO A 8 -12.30 -10.14 -25.85
N GLU A 9 -12.28 -9.48 -27.01
CA GLU A 9 -11.20 -9.58 -28.01
C GLU A 9 -9.85 -9.10 -27.44
N ASN A 10 -9.88 -8.04 -26.62
CA ASN A 10 -8.70 -7.57 -25.92
C ASN A 10 -8.26 -8.58 -24.85
N ARG A 11 -9.19 -9.15 -24.08
CA ARG A 11 -8.85 -10.17 -23.07
C ARG A 11 -8.24 -11.43 -23.68
N GLU A 12 -8.78 -11.90 -24.80
CA GLU A 12 -8.22 -13.05 -25.53
C GLU A 12 -6.77 -12.81 -25.93
N SER A 13 -6.44 -11.58 -26.34
CA SER A 13 -5.08 -11.14 -26.68
C SER A 13 -4.14 -11.01 -25.47
N HIS A 14 -4.68 -11.05 -24.24
CA HIS A 14 -3.97 -10.94 -22.96
C HIS A 14 -4.29 -12.13 -22.05
N THR A 15 -4.47 -13.32 -22.62
CA THR A 15 -4.75 -14.54 -21.84
C THR A 15 -3.54 -14.89 -20.99
N LEU A 16 -3.75 -15.10 -19.69
CA LEU A 16 -2.68 -15.50 -18.78
C LEU A 16 -2.33 -16.98 -18.99
N THR A 17 -1.04 -17.29 -19.16
CA THR A 17 -0.56 -18.67 -19.37
C THR A 17 -0.29 -19.45 -18.08
N SER A 18 -0.04 -18.73 -16.99
CA SER A 18 0.31 -19.27 -15.66
C SER A 18 -0.04 -18.26 -14.58
N PHE A 19 -0.45 -18.75 -13.41
CA PHE A 19 -0.87 -17.97 -12.26
C PHE A 19 0.21 -17.95 -11.17
N GLU A 20 1.35 -17.34 -11.49
CA GLU A 20 2.52 -17.32 -10.62
C GLU A 20 2.43 -16.22 -9.55
N THR A 21 2.77 -16.55 -8.30
CA THR A 21 2.91 -15.59 -7.20
C THR A 21 3.88 -14.46 -7.58
N GLY A 22 3.49 -13.22 -7.30
CA GLY A 22 4.25 -12.01 -7.62
C GLY A 22 4.03 -11.47 -9.03
N LYS A 23 3.35 -12.21 -9.92
CA LYS A 23 3.06 -11.75 -11.27
C LYS A 23 2.05 -10.60 -11.25
N VAL A 24 2.35 -9.54 -12.00
CA VAL A 24 1.49 -8.37 -12.14
C VAL A 24 0.49 -8.61 -13.28
N VAL A 25 -0.78 -8.39 -13.00
CA VAL A 25 -1.92 -8.75 -13.86
C VAL A 25 -2.94 -7.62 -13.94
N ALA A 26 -3.83 -7.69 -14.93
CA ALA A 26 -5.09 -6.97 -14.90
C ALA A 26 -6.15 -7.88 -14.26
N ALA A 27 -6.87 -7.39 -13.25
CA ALA A 27 -7.90 -8.15 -12.56
C ALA A 27 -9.20 -7.34 -12.45
N LYS A 28 -10.35 -8.00 -12.61
CA LYS A 28 -11.67 -7.39 -12.43
C LYS A 28 -12.08 -7.49 -10.95
N PHE A 29 -12.30 -6.36 -10.32
CA PHE A 29 -12.76 -6.30 -8.94
C PHE A 29 -14.30 -6.43 -8.85
N ASN A 30 -14.82 -6.57 -7.62
CA ASN A 30 -16.24 -6.79 -7.36
C ASN A 30 -17.15 -5.62 -7.78
N ASP A 31 -16.61 -4.42 -7.96
CA ASP A 31 -17.30 -3.25 -8.51
C ASP A 31 -17.44 -3.29 -10.05
N GLY A 32 -16.89 -4.33 -10.69
CA GLY A 32 -16.92 -4.53 -12.14
C GLY A 32 -15.86 -3.75 -12.92
N MET A 33 -14.92 -3.09 -12.25
CA MET A 33 -13.83 -2.34 -12.88
C MET A 33 -12.54 -3.16 -12.94
N TRP A 34 -11.66 -2.81 -13.87
CA TRP A 34 -10.37 -3.49 -14.06
C TRP A 34 -9.23 -2.66 -13.49
N TYR A 35 -8.41 -3.32 -12.67
CA TYR A 35 -7.33 -2.74 -11.91
C TYR A 35 -6.02 -3.50 -12.11
N ARG A 36 -4.91 -2.90 -11.69
CA ARG A 36 -3.63 -3.59 -11.60
C ARG A 36 -3.61 -4.42 -10.33
N GLY A 37 -3.30 -5.70 -10.49
CA GLY A 37 -3.21 -6.67 -9.41
C GLY A 37 -1.84 -7.32 -9.38
N LYS A 38 -1.47 -7.86 -8.23
CA LYS A 38 -0.34 -8.77 -8.05
C LYS A 38 -0.88 -10.07 -7.46
N ILE A 39 -0.64 -11.19 -8.12
CA ILE A 39 -1.03 -12.51 -7.59
C ILE A 39 -0.24 -12.77 -6.32
N ILE A 40 -0.90 -13.16 -5.23
CA ILE A 40 -0.22 -13.45 -3.95
C ILE A 40 -0.31 -14.93 -3.53
N ASP A 41 -1.21 -15.70 -4.14
CA ASP A 41 -1.33 -17.14 -3.89
C ASP A 41 -0.38 -17.98 -4.73
N PRO A 42 0.00 -19.19 -4.26
CA PRO A 42 0.70 -20.18 -5.07
C PRO A 42 -0.23 -20.79 -6.14
N GLU A 43 0.35 -21.21 -7.26
CA GLU A 43 -0.38 -21.82 -8.36
C GLU A 43 -0.95 -23.21 -7.98
N GLU A 44 -2.27 -23.31 -7.77
CA GLU A 44 -2.96 -24.58 -7.56
C GLU A 44 -3.95 -24.86 -8.71
N GLU A 45 -3.71 -25.88 -9.53
CA GLU A 45 -4.50 -26.14 -10.76
C GLU A 45 -6.02 -26.26 -10.51
N GLU A 46 -6.43 -26.74 -9.34
CA GLU A 46 -7.85 -26.97 -8.98
C GLU A 46 -8.59 -25.70 -8.50
N GLN A 47 -7.89 -24.61 -8.21
CA GLN A 47 -8.50 -23.40 -7.66
C GLN A 47 -9.24 -22.60 -8.76
N THR A 48 -10.50 -22.23 -8.53
CA THR A 48 -11.25 -21.39 -9.49
C THR A 48 -10.97 -19.91 -9.33
N LYS A 49 -10.58 -19.51 -8.11
CA LYS A 49 -10.21 -18.15 -7.72
C LYS A 49 -8.75 -18.07 -7.33
N ILE A 50 -8.20 -16.85 -7.33
CA ILE A 50 -6.86 -16.55 -6.85
C ILE A 50 -6.91 -15.28 -5.99
N SER A 51 -6.08 -15.20 -4.95
CA SER A 51 -5.90 -13.96 -4.21
C SER A 51 -5.08 -12.95 -5.01
N VAL A 52 -5.62 -11.74 -5.16
CA VAL A 52 -4.97 -10.64 -5.88
C VAL A 52 -4.86 -9.44 -4.96
N PHE A 53 -3.64 -8.93 -4.79
CA PHE A 53 -3.37 -7.65 -4.14
C PHE A 53 -3.46 -6.50 -5.15
N PHE A 54 -4.35 -5.54 -4.93
CA PHE A 54 -4.55 -4.40 -5.82
C PHE A 54 -3.53 -3.30 -5.54
N VAL A 55 -2.47 -3.26 -6.36
CA VAL A 55 -1.25 -2.46 -6.13
C VAL A 55 -1.46 -0.94 -6.08
N ASP A 56 -2.63 -0.46 -6.51
CA ASP A 56 -2.98 0.96 -6.50
C ASP A 56 -3.88 1.38 -5.35
N PHE A 57 -4.43 0.41 -4.60
CA PHE A 57 -5.39 0.65 -3.52
C PHE A 57 -4.95 0.04 -2.18
N GLY A 58 -4.22 -1.08 -2.21
CA GLY A 58 -3.65 -1.74 -1.04
C GLY A 58 -4.51 -2.82 -0.41
N ASP A 59 -5.69 -3.10 -0.97
CA ASP A 59 -6.55 -4.21 -0.56
C ASP A 59 -6.27 -5.50 -1.34
N THR A 60 -6.81 -6.62 -0.83
CA THR A 60 -6.70 -7.96 -1.43
C THR A 60 -8.09 -8.55 -1.54
N ASP A 61 -8.38 -9.23 -2.65
CA ASP A 61 -9.64 -9.96 -2.86
C ASP A 61 -9.41 -11.25 -3.67
N ASP A 62 -10.34 -12.19 -3.54
CA ASP A 62 -10.38 -13.45 -4.28
C ASP A 62 -11.07 -13.24 -5.64
N VAL A 63 -10.29 -13.27 -6.71
CA VAL A 63 -10.78 -13.02 -8.08
C VAL A 63 -10.88 -14.34 -8.85
N GLU A 64 -11.99 -14.55 -9.56
CA GLU A 64 -12.12 -15.69 -10.49
C GLU A 64 -11.01 -15.63 -11.55
N ARG A 65 -10.37 -16.76 -11.85
CA ARG A 65 -9.28 -16.83 -12.85
C ARG A 65 -9.68 -16.29 -14.22
N SER A 66 -10.95 -16.43 -14.59
CA SER A 66 -11.51 -15.91 -15.84
C SER A 66 -11.59 -14.37 -15.91
N PHE A 67 -11.45 -13.70 -14.77
CA PHE A 67 -11.41 -12.25 -14.63
C PHE A 67 -9.99 -11.72 -14.34
N VAL A 68 -8.98 -12.51 -14.69
CA VAL A 68 -7.57 -12.14 -14.61
C VAL A 68 -6.94 -12.27 -15.99
N CYS A 69 -6.19 -11.26 -16.40
CA CYS A 69 -5.53 -11.19 -17.69
C CYS A 69 -4.07 -10.74 -17.52
N GLU A 70 -3.23 -11.01 -18.50
CA GLU A 70 -1.92 -10.38 -18.60
C GLU A 70 -2.08 -8.85 -18.64
N LEU A 71 -1.23 -8.14 -17.89
CA LEU A 71 -1.25 -6.68 -17.89
C LEU A 71 -0.55 -6.15 -19.14
N ARG A 72 -1.27 -5.34 -19.93
CA ARG A 72 -0.72 -4.63 -21.08
C ARG A 72 0.43 -3.74 -20.61
N THR A 73 1.57 -3.83 -21.28
CA THR A 73 2.86 -3.32 -20.78
C THR A 73 2.89 -1.81 -20.55
N ASP A 74 2.12 -1.02 -21.29
CA ASP A 74 2.01 0.43 -21.08
C ASP A 74 1.29 0.81 -19.77
N PHE A 75 0.45 -0.08 -19.20
CA PHE A 75 -0.12 0.13 -17.87
C PHE A 75 0.90 -0.04 -16.72
N LEU A 76 2.12 -0.51 -17.02
CA LEU A 76 3.23 -0.53 -16.06
C LEU A 76 4.02 0.78 -16.00
N MET A 77 3.75 1.75 -16.89
CA MET A 77 4.50 3.01 -16.92
C MET A 77 4.29 3.86 -15.67
N LEU A 78 3.14 3.75 -15.02
CA LEU A 78 2.86 4.40 -13.74
C LEU A 78 3.39 3.51 -12.60
N GLY A 79 4.10 4.07 -11.61
CA GLY A 79 4.48 3.30 -10.41
C GLY A 79 3.25 2.79 -9.65
N PHE A 80 3.41 1.80 -8.77
CA PHE A 80 2.31 1.36 -7.89
C PHE A 80 1.95 2.46 -6.90
N GLN A 81 0.67 2.74 -6.73
CA GLN A 81 0.21 3.94 -6.01
C GLN A 81 -0.06 3.69 -4.53
N ALA A 82 -0.35 2.45 -4.12
CA ALA A 82 -0.52 2.11 -2.72
C ALA A 82 0.83 1.97 -2.01
N LEU A 83 0.97 2.64 -0.87
CA LEU A 83 2.12 2.51 0.02
C LEU A 83 1.63 1.99 1.37
N GLU A 84 2.22 0.89 1.81
CA GLU A 84 1.99 0.37 3.16
C GLU A 84 2.62 1.30 4.20
N CYS A 85 1.92 1.53 5.32
CA CYS A 85 2.41 2.32 6.43
C CYS A 85 1.75 1.93 7.75
N TYR A 86 2.38 2.31 8.85
CA TYR A 86 1.82 2.15 10.20
C TYR A 86 1.48 3.50 10.81
N LEU A 87 0.38 3.56 11.57
CA LEU A 87 0.05 4.74 12.36
C LEU A 87 1.03 4.89 13.53
N ALA A 88 1.69 6.05 13.62
CA ALA A 88 2.64 6.35 14.69
C ALA A 88 1.96 6.55 16.05
N ASP A 89 2.73 6.44 17.13
CA ASP A 89 2.33 6.69 18.53
C ASP A 89 1.28 5.72 19.11
N VAL A 90 0.81 4.73 18.35
CA VAL A 90 -0.18 3.73 18.77
C VAL A 90 0.50 2.38 19.09
N ASP A 91 0.10 1.76 20.20
CA ASP A 91 0.47 0.40 20.54
C ASP A 91 -0.29 -0.62 19.68
N ILE A 92 0.44 -1.34 18.82
CA ILE A 92 -0.13 -2.26 17.81
C ILE A 92 -0.98 -3.37 18.46
N GLU A 93 -0.54 -3.94 19.59
CA GLU A 93 -1.29 -4.99 20.29
C GLU A 93 -2.67 -4.50 20.77
N SER A 94 -2.75 -3.24 21.22
CA SER A 94 -4.04 -2.63 21.58
C SER A 94 -4.92 -2.29 20.38
N ALA A 95 -4.34 -2.13 19.19
CA ALA A 95 -5.03 -1.74 17.96
C ALA A 95 -5.60 -2.93 17.17
N ASP A 96 -5.21 -4.16 17.51
CA ASP A 96 -5.74 -5.38 16.89
C ASP A 96 -7.14 -5.73 17.43
N ASN A 97 -8.09 -4.83 17.17
CA ASN A 97 -9.49 -5.05 17.48
C ASN A 97 -10.41 -4.32 16.48
N LYS A 98 -11.59 -4.91 16.24
CA LYS A 98 -12.53 -4.41 15.23
C LYS A 98 -12.98 -2.97 15.50
N GLU A 99 -13.22 -2.59 16.76
CA GLU A 99 -13.71 -1.25 17.11
C GLU A 99 -12.67 -0.17 16.76
N ALA A 100 -11.40 -0.43 17.04
CA ALA A 100 -10.30 0.47 16.66
C ALA A 100 -10.20 0.59 15.13
N THR A 101 -10.30 -0.51 14.38
CA THR A 101 -10.30 -0.50 12.92
C THR A 101 -11.46 0.32 12.35
N ASP A 102 -12.70 0.07 12.79
CA ASP A 102 -13.89 0.77 12.29
C ASP A 102 -13.79 2.29 12.54
N VAL A 103 -13.25 2.69 13.71
CA VAL A 103 -13.06 4.10 14.03
C VAL A 103 -11.93 4.71 13.21
N PHE A 104 -10.83 3.98 12.98
CA PHE A 104 -9.75 4.44 12.11
C PHE A 104 -10.24 4.66 10.67
N GLU A 105 -11.00 3.72 10.11
CA GLU A 105 -11.62 3.85 8.77
C GLU A 105 -12.51 5.10 8.69
N SER A 106 -13.31 5.35 9.74
CA SER A 106 -14.17 6.52 9.81
C SER A 106 -13.39 7.84 9.90
N LEU A 107 -12.37 7.91 10.76
CA LEU A 107 -11.53 9.10 10.93
C LEU A 107 -10.64 9.38 9.71
N SER A 108 -10.20 8.34 9.02
CA SER A 108 -9.35 8.43 7.83
C SER A 108 -10.15 8.57 6.52
N TYR A 109 -11.47 8.49 6.58
CA TYR A 109 -12.33 8.51 5.39
C TYR A 109 -11.89 7.47 4.36
N ALA A 110 -11.53 6.27 4.82
CA ALA A 110 -11.06 5.19 3.98
C ALA A 110 -12.02 4.98 2.78
N ALA A 111 -11.45 4.93 1.57
CA ALA A 111 -12.17 4.81 0.29
C ALA A 111 -13.19 5.94 -0.04
N GLN A 112 -13.14 7.10 0.62
CA GLN A 112 -14.06 8.23 0.37
C GLN A 112 -13.41 9.42 -0.36
N TRP A 113 -12.18 9.25 -0.85
CA TRP A 113 -11.46 10.28 -1.64
C TRP A 113 -11.29 11.63 -0.92
N LYS A 114 -11.21 11.61 0.41
CA LYS A 114 -11.00 12.81 1.21
C LYS A 114 -9.52 12.94 1.56
N PRO A 115 -8.87 14.08 1.25
CA PRO A 115 -7.43 14.23 1.46
C PRO A 115 -7.11 14.30 2.95
N LEU A 116 -6.01 13.67 3.36
CA LEU A 116 -5.43 13.79 4.70
C LEU A 116 -3.98 14.27 4.59
N MET A 117 -3.50 14.94 5.63
CA MET A 117 -2.08 15.29 5.73
C MET A 117 -1.33 14.15 6.41
N VAL A 118 -0.28 13.65 5.76
CA VAL A 118 0.54 12.55 6.25
C VAL A 118 1.96 13.06 6.49
N ARG A 119 2.52 12.74 7.66
CA ARG A 119 3.92 13.04 8.00
C ARG A 119 4.64 11.76 8.41
N VAL A 120 5.71 11.42 7.71
CA VAL A 120 6.60 10.32 8.08
C VAL A 120 7.36 10.67 9.36
N ILE A 121 7.31 9.78 10.34
CA ILE A 121 7.95 9.92 11.67
C ILE A 121 9.19 9.04 11.78
N GLY A 122 9.20 7.92 11.07
CA GLY A 122 10.32 6.99 11.05
C GLY A 122 10.00 5.80 10.17
N TYR A 123 10.82 4.76 10.27
CA TYR A 123 10.67 3.53 9.49
C TYR A 123 10.88 2.31 10.37
N ARG A 124 10.10 1.27 10.11
CA ARG A 124 10.31 -0.10 10.60
C ARG A 124 10.98 -0.90 9.51
N ARG A 125 11.91 -1.79 9.88
CA ARG A 125 12.35 -2.85 8.97
C ARG A 125 11.53 -4.11 9.18
N GLU A 126 10.95 -4.61 8.10
CA GLU A 126 10.29 -5.91 8.04
C GLU A 126 10.93 -6.73 6.91
N GLY A 127 11.75 -7.71 7.28
CA GLY A 127 12.60 -8.41 6.32
C GLY A 127 13.54 -7.43 5.60
N ASN A 128 13.37 -7.32 4.28
CA ASN A 128 14.14 -6.41 3.42
C ASN A 128 13.42 -5.08 3.14
N GLU A 129 12.19 -4.92 3.63
CA GLU A 129 11.36 -3.74 3.36
C GLU A 129 11.43 -2.73 4.51
N SER A 130 11.36 -1.44 4.16
CA SER A 130 11.38 -0.32 5.09
C SER A 130 10.01 0.35 5.08
N ILE A 131 9.17 -0.01 6.05
CA ILE A 131 7.78 0.45 6.13
C ILE A 131 7.69 1.72 6.98
N PRO A 132 7.15 2.83 6.47
CA PRO A 132 7.07 4.09 7.22
C PRO A 132 6.05 4.04 8.37
N TYR A 133 6.42 4.65 9.50
CA TYR A 133 5.47 5.12 10.50
C TYR A 133 5.03 6.52 10.17
N VAL A 134 3.74 6.79 10.20
CA VAL A 134 3.17 8.07 9.81
C VAL A 134 2.24 8.64 10.87
N LYS A 135 2.28 9.96 11.04
CA LYS A 135 1.16 10.70 11.62
C LYS A 135 0.18 11.04 10.52
N VAL A 136 -1.10 10.81 10.80
CA VAL A 136 -2.20 11.13 9.90
C VAL A 136 -3.05 12.20 10.55
N ILE A 137 -3.21 13.33 9.86
CA ILE A 137 -3.88 14.52 10.35
C ILE A 137 -5.04 14.87 9.39
N ASP A 138 -6.26 14.88 9.92
CA ASP A 138 -7.41 15.41 9.20
C ASP A 138 -7.44 16.94 9.31
N THR A 139 -7.23 17.62 8.18
CA THR A 139 -7.24 19.08 8.05
C THR A 139 -8.50 19.59 7.32
N ASN A 140 -9.52 18.76 7.16
CA ASN A 140 -10.73 19.13 6.42
C ASN A 140 -11.78 19.84 7.28
N GLY A 141 -11.60 19.83 8.61
CA GLY A 141 -12.47 20.51 9.57
C GLY A 141 -12.04 21.96 9.84
N SER A 142 -12.67 22.57 10.85
CA SER A 142 -12.23 23.87 11.38
C SER A 142 -11.01 23.77 12.31
N GLN A 143 -10.67 22.55 12.73
CA GLN A 143 -9.52 22.23 13.56
C GLN A 143 -8.86 20.97 12.99
N ASP A 144 -7.53 20.95 13.05
CA ASP A 144 -6.75 19.78 12.68
C ASP A 144 -6.92 18.68 13.74
N VAL A 145 -7.15 17.45 13.28
CA VAL A 145 -7.31 16.28 14.14
C VAL A 145 -6.20 15.28 13.86
N ASP A 146 -5.31 15.05 14.81
CA ASP A 146 -4.38 13.91 14.80
C ASP A 146 -5.18 12.64 15.10
N ILE A 147 -5.25 11.72 14.13
CA ILE A 147 -6.08 10.51 14.22
C ILE A 147 -5.64 9.62 15.37
N ALA A 148 -4.32 9.45 15.58
CA ALA A 148 -3.80 8.61 16.66
C ALA A 148 -4.20 9.16 18.02
N GLU A 149 -4.07 10.47 18.22
CA GLU A 149 -4.46 11.15 19.46
C GLU A 149 -5.95 11.04 19.74
N GLU A 150 -6.80 11.18 18.71
CA GLU A 150 -8.24 11.04 18.86
C GLU A 150 -8.64 9.58 19.20
N MET A 151 -7.98 8.57 18.62
CA MET A 151 -8.20 7.17 18.99
C MET A 151 -7.78 6.88 20.44
N ILE A 152 -6.63 7.40 20.88
CA ILE A 152 -6.15 7.25 22.26
C ILE A 152 -7.11 7.93 23.24
N LYS A 153 -7.58 9.14 22.93
CA LYS A 153 -8.53 9.90 23.76
C LYS A 153 -9.87 9.18 23.92
N ARG A 154 -10.31 8.45 22.90
CA ARG A 154 -11.51 7.58 22.96
C ARG A 154 -11.28 6.29 23.75
N GLY A 155 -10.03 5.99 24.13
CA GLY A 155 -9.67 4.77 24.85
C GLY A 155 -9.67 3.52 23.98
N LEU A 156 -9.66 3.68 22.65
CA LEU A 156 -9.71 2.57 21.68
C LEU A 156 -8.36 1.86 21.55
N VAL A 157 -7.28 2.62 21.72
CA VAL A 157 -5.91 2.15 21.63
C VAL A 157 -5.06 2.81 22.72
N LYS A 158 -3.95 2.18 23.07
CA LYS A 158 -2.97 2.73 24.01
C LYS A 158 -1.89 3.48 23.25
N ARG A 159 -1.32 4.49 23.90
CA ARG A 159 -0.10 5.12 23.41
C ARG A 159 1.05 4.12 23.47
N GLN A 160 1.83 4.03 22.40
CA GLN A 160 3.09 3.31 22.42
C GLN A 160 3.98 3.85 23.54
N LYS A 161 4.51 2.97 24.40
CA LYS A 161 5.47 3.40 25.43
C LYS A 161 6.75 3.83 24.73
N GLU A 162 7.30 4.98 25.10
CA GLU A 162 8.65 5.34 24.70
C GLU A 162 9.58 4.20 25.09
N VAL A 163 10.30 3.65 24.11
CA VAL A 163 11.44 2.79 24.41
C VAL A 163 12.46 3.70 25.07
N THR A 164 12.51 3.70 26.40
CA THR A 164 13.67 4.22 27.12
C THR A 164 14.88 3.47 26.60
N SER A 165 15.77 4.17 25.88
CA SER A 165 17.06 3.64 25.47
C SER A 165 17.83 3.18 26.71
N SER A 166 17.84 1.87 26.94
CA SER A 166 18.82 1.20 27.76
C SER A 166 19.60 0.23 26.88
N LYS A 167 20.70 0.75 26.33
CA LYS A 167 21.90 0.09 25.76
C LYS A 167 21.80 -1.41 25.40
N SER A 168 21.87 -1.67 24.09
CA SER A 168 23.02 -2.38 23.51
C SER A 168 23.35 -1.75 22.16
N GLU A 169 24.56 -1.21 22.07
CA GLU A 169 25.28 -0.77 20.86
C GLU A 169 25.26 -1.92 19.82
N GLU A 170 24.93 -1.68 18.55
CA GLU A 170 25.90 -1.29 17.54
C GLU A 170 25.38 -0.22 16.56
N THR A 171 26.27 0.72 16.30
CA THR A 171 26.16 1.89 15.44
C THR A 171 26.27 1.54 13.96
N CYS A 172 25.45 2.17 13.12
CA CYS A 172 25.85 2.68 11.80
C CYS A 172 25.21 4.07 11.63
N LEU A 173 25.84 5.09 12.21
CA LEU A 173 25.83 6.42 11.60
C LEU A 173 26.89 6.35 10.51
N ASP A 174 26.50 6.03 9.29
CA ASP A 174 27.29 6.41 8.14
C ASP A 174 26.73 7.73 7.62
N THR A 175 27.58 8.74 7.72
CA THR A 175 27.48 10.02 7.06
C THR A 175 27.14 9.80 5.59
N LEU A 176 26.03 10.39 5.12
CA LEU A 176 25.85 10.63 3.69
C LEU A 176 26.98 11.56 3.26
N ASP A 177 27.99 11.00 2.62
CA ASP A 177 29.01 11.75 1.91
C ASP A 177 28.33 12.47 0.74
N ASN A 178 28.64 13.74 0.59
CA ASN A 178 27.90 14.68 -0.24
C ASN A 178 28.42 14.68 -1.69
N SER A 179 28.77 13.51 -2.23
CA SER A 179 29.49 13.37 -3.51
C SER A 179 28.69 12.78 -4.68
N ASP A 180 27.43 12.41 -4.51
CA ASP A 180 26.65 11.76 -5.59
C ASP A 180 25.59 12.68 -6.24
N LEU A 181 25.80 14.00 -6.18
CA LEU A 181 24.90 15.00 -6.78
C LEU A 181 25.42 15.64 -8.08
N GLU A 182 26.40 15.04 -8.74
CA GLU A 182 26.85 15.48 -10.07
C GLU A 182 27.09 14.29 -11.00
N ASP A 183 26.02 13.67 -11.52
CA ASP A 183 26.05 13.19 -12.91
C ASP A 183 24.63 12.87 -13.38
N LEU A 184 23.91 13.85 -13.94
CA LEU A 184 22.77 13.65 -14.86
C LEU A 184 22.32 15.01 -15.44
N THR A 185 23.26 15.77 -15.98
CA THR A 185 22.96 16.80 -16.97
C THR A 185 24.05 16.79 -18.01
N LEU A 186 23.81 16.14 -19.16
CA LEU A 186 24.33 16.45 -20.49
C LEU A 186 24.00 15.29 -21.44
N ASP A 187 22.80 15.28 -22.00
CA ASP A 187 22.69 14.95 -23.42
C ASP A 187 21.62 15.84 -24.05
N ASN A 188 22.10 16.94 -24.62
CA ASN A 188 21.33 17.77 -25.54
C ASN A 188 22.30 18.20 -26.64
N SER A 189 22.07 17.69 -27.86
CA SER A 189 22.62 18.11 -29.16
C SER A 189 23.96 17.45 -29.58
N ILE A 190 23.91 16.56 -30.59
CA ILE A 190 24.05 16.86 -32.03
C ILE A 190 23.27 15.82 -32.83
#